data_AF-A0A4R8BDW5-F1
#
_entry.id   AF-A0A4R8BDW5-F1
#
_cell.length_a   1.000
_cell.length_b   1.000
_cell.length_c   1.000
_cell.angle_alpha   90.00
_cell.angle_beta   90.00
_cell.angle_gamma   90.00
#
_symmetry.space_group_name_H-M   'P 1'
#
loop_
_entity.id
_entity.type
_entity.pdbx_description
1 polymer ?
#
loop_
_entity_poly.entity_id
_entity_poly.type
_entity_poly.pdbx_seq_one_letter_code
_entity_poly.pdbx_strand_id
1 'polypeptide(L)'
;MNLLDYKTFQTDIEKYLYESINTFKLRLNVDLSKTENESLDYYLFYENEHCIISLNLIDSFPYLDVTPKFYLKNSDEHIEINQVYLKPFLSIDEKEFEAYCLENYNNRFLYSDDFNDKDKGTIYYSLYSLNEILLKYYYDLFKGKYSIIDYRTFSKRQI
;
A
#
# COMPACT_ATOMS: atom_id res chain seq x y z
N MET A 1 5.44 -12.04 16.02
CA MET A 1 4.48 -11.18 16.74
C MET A 1 3.11 -11.47 16.17
N ASN A 2 2.08 -11.66 17.00
CA ASN A 2 0.69 -11.75 16.55
C ASN A 2 0.10 -10.33 16.43
N LEU A 3 -0.50 -9.98 15.30
CA LEU A 3 -1.14 -8.67 15.11
C LEU A 3 -2.26 -8.40 16.11
N LEU A 4 -2.93 -9.44 16.63
CA LEU A 4 -3.93 -9.31 17.71
C LEU A 4 -3.33 -8.78 19.02
N ASP A 5 -2.03 -9.00 19.25
CA ASP A 5 -1.33 -8.51 20.44
C ASP A 5 -0.77 -7.09 20.23
N TYR A 6 -0.83 -6.55 19.01
CA TYR A 6 -0.33 -5.23 18.66
C TYR A 6 -1.35 -4.13 18.97
N LYS A 7 -1.50 -3.82 20.26
CA LYS A 7 -2.51 -2.88 20.79
C LYS A 7 -2.48 -1.47 20.21
N THR A 8 -1.35 -1.00 19.69
CA THR A 8 -1.22 0.35 19.11
C THR A 8 -1.22 0.38 17.59
N PHE A 9 -1.47 -0.75 16.93
CA PHE A 9 -1.32 -0.87 15.48
C PHE A 9 -2.14 0.16 14.70
N GLN A 10 -3.40 0.36 15.06
CA GLN A 10 -4.26 1.37 14.43
C GLN A 10 -3.72 2.80 14.66
N THR A 11 -3.27 3.11 15.87
CA THR A 11 -2.67 4.42 16.19
C THR A 11 -1.39 4.65 15.38
N ASP A 12 -0.61 3.61 15.16
CA ASP A 12 0.62 3.70 14.38
C ASP A 12 0.34 3.85 12.88
N ILE A 13 -0.70 3.19 12.35
CA ILE A 13 -1.22 3.45 11.01
C ILE A 13 -1.60 4.93 10.87
N GLU A 14 -2.43 5.44 11.77
CA GLU A 14 -2.88 6.84 11.74
C GLU A 14 -1.70 7.81 11.84
N LYS A 15 -0.66 7.48 12.63
CA LYS A 15 0.56 8.26 12.77
C LYS A 15 1.41 8.28 11.50
N TYR A 16 1.75 7.11 10.95
CA TYR A 16 2.72 7.01 9.85
C TYR A 16 2.09 7.27 8.47
N LEU A 17 0.80 7.04 8.30
CA LEU A 17 0.05 7.36 7.07
C LEU A 17 -0.72 8.69 7.17
N TYR A 18 -0.50 9.48 8.22
CA TYR A 18 -1.24 10.72 8.51
C TYR A 18 -1.41 11.62 7.28
N GLU A 19 -0.32 11.89 6.56
CA GLU A 19 -0.35 12.83 5.44
C GLU A 19 -1.16 12.30 4.26
N SER A 20 -0.97 11.04 3.86
CA SER A 20 -1.74 10.40 2.80
C SER A 20 -3.23 10.25 3.18
N ILE A 21 -3.52 9.87 4.43
CA ILE A 21 -4.88 9.80 4.97
C ILE A 21 -5.58 11.15 4.82
N ASN A 22 -4.94 12.24 5.25
CA ASN A 22 -5.54 13.58 5.16
C ASN A 22 -5.63 14.09 3.72
N THR A 23 -4.57 13.89 2.94
CA THR A 23 -4.48 14.38 1.56
C THR A 23 -5.51 13.73 0.66
N PHE A 24 -5.73 12.42 0.82
CA PHE A 24 -6.63 11.63 -0.02
C PHE A 24 -7.96 11.27 0.65
N LYS A 25 -8.17 11.70 1.91
CA LYS A 25 -9.34 11.37 2.74
C LYS A 25 -9.56 9.85 2.85
N LEU A 26 -8.49 9.10 3.11
CA LEU A 26 -8.52 7.64 3.15
C LEU A 26 -9.31 7.15 4.37
N ARG A 27 -10.13 6.12 4.16
CA ARG A 27 -10.75 5.32 5.22
C ARG A 27 -10.01 3.99 5.31
N LEU A 28 -9.62 3.62 6.53
CA LEU A 28 -9.02 2.33 6.83
C LEU A 28 -10.11 1.32 7.21
N ASN A 29 -10.10 0.17 6.55
CA ASN A 29 -10.81 -1.02 6.97
C ASN A 29 -9.80 -2.16 7.16
N VAL A 30 -9.95 -2.94 8.22
CA VAL A 30 -9.12 -4.12 8.50
C VAL A 30 -10.02 -5.34 8.36
N ASP A 31 -9.66 -6.25 7.46
CA ASP A 31 -10.35 -7.52 7.29
C ASP A 31 -9.47 -8.69 7.73
N LEU A 32 -10.12 -9.69 8.31
CA LEU A 32 -9.51 -10.90 8.84
C LEU A 32 -10.01 -12.07 8.00
N SER A 33 -9.16 -12.58 7.13
CA SER A 33 -9.50 -13.75 6.31
C SER A 33 -8.60 -14.93 6.67
N LYS A 34 -9.17 -16.12 6.67
CA LYS A 34 -8.40 -17.35 6.77
C LYS A 34 -8.07 -17.81 5.35
N THR A 35 -6.80 -18.11 5.10
CA THR A 35 -6.41 -18.78 3.86
C THR A 35 -6.85 -20.25 3.89
N GLU A 36 -6.77 -20.92 2.74
CA GLU A 36 -7.02 -22.35 2.62
C GLU A 36 -6.10 -23.21 3.52
N ASN A 37 -4.96 -22.67 3.94
CA ASN A 37 -3.98 -23.33 4.82
C ASN A 37 -4.16 -22.99 6.31
N GLU A 38 -5.31 -22.42 6.69
CA GLU A 38 -5.61 -21.97 8.06
C GLU A 38 -4.70 -20.85 8.60
N SER A 39 -3.88 -20.21 7.76
CA SER A 39 -3.18 -18.98 8.16
C SER A 39 -4.18 -17.83 8.27
N LEU A 40 -4.10 -17.06 9.36
CA LEU A 40 -4.82 -15.80 9.48
C LEU A 40 -4.02 -14.74 8.71
N ASP A 41 -4.60 -14.27 7.62
CA ASP A 41 -4.03 -13.19 6.83
C ASP A 41 -4.81 -11.91 7.15
N TYR A 42 -4.08 -10.85 7.49
CA TYR A 42 -4.67 -9.54 7.78
C TYR A 42 -4.60 -8.68 6.53
N TYR A 43 -5.75 -8.28 6.03
CA TYR A 43 -5.83 -7.38 4.89
C TYR A 43 -6.16 -5.96 5.37
N LEU A 44 -5.28 -5.02 5.05
CA LEU A 44 -5.56 -3.59 5.25
C LEU A 44 -6.10 -3.02 3.95
N PHE A 45 -7.28 -2.43 4.01
CA PHE A 45 -7.88 -1.70 2.92
C PHE A 45 -7.87 -0.22 3.24
N TYR A 46 -7.19 0.57 2.41
CA TYR A 46 -7.33 2.02 2.43
C TYR A 46 -8.11 2.44 1.21
N GLU A 47 -9.17 3.20 1.42
CA GLU A 47 -10.06 3.59 0.33
C GLU A 47 -10.43 5.06 0.39
N ASN A 48 -10.64 5.65 -0.78
CA ASN A 48 -11.41 6.89 -0.91
C ASN A 48 -12.54 6.70 -1.92
N GLU A 49 -13.06 7.79 -2.48
CA GLU A 49 -14.14 7.75 -3.48
C GLU A 49 -13.68 7.24 -4.86
N HIS A 50 -12.37 7.19 -5.13
CA HIS A 50 -11.81 6.84 -6.44
C HIS A 50 -11.06 5.51 -6.46
N CYS A 51 -10.40 5.15 -5.37
CA CYS A 51 -9.46 4.05 -5.35
C CYS A 51 -9.51 3.27 -4.02
N ILE A 52 -9.19 1.98 -4.10
CA ILE A 52 -8.86 1.12 -2.96
C ILE A 52 -7.43 0.64 -3.16
N ILE A 53 -6.64 0.66 -2.10
CA ILE A 53 -5.40 -0.10 -1.98
C ILE A 53 -5.60 -1.18 -0.92
N SER A 54 -5.26 -2.41 -1.26
CA SER A 54 -5.22 -3.55 -0.35
C SER A 54 -3.77 -3.95 -0.09
N LEU A 55 -3.42 -4.12 1.17
CA LEU A 55 -2.14 -4.64 1.63
C LEU A 55 -2.37 -5.92 2.40
N ASN A 56 -1.61 -6.97 2.08
CA ASN A 56 -1.57 -8.19 2.89
C ASN A 56 -0.45 -8.09 3.92
N LEU A 57 -0.81 -8.17 5.20
CA LEU A 57 0.13 -8.41 6.28
C LEU A 57 0.24 -9.91 6.48
N ILE A 58 1.37 -10.47 6.03
CA ILE A 58 1.67 -11.88 6.24
C ILE A 58 2.18 -12.03 7.67
N ASP A 59 1.61 -12.97 8.43
CA ASP A 59 1.96 -13.30 9.82
C ASP A 59 3.44 -13.74 10.01
N SER A 60 4.14 -14.04 8.91
CA SER A 60 5.58 -14.32 8.90
C SER A 60 6.39 -13.03 8.81
N PHE A 61 6.59 -12.42 9.98
CA PHE A 61 7.57 -11.35 10.19
C PHE A 61 8.91 -11.69 9.52
N PRO A 62 9.54 -10.80 8.72
CA PRO A 62 9.30 -9.37 8.57
C PRO A 62 8.74 -8.93 7.20
N TYR A 63 7.92 -9.74 6.51
CA TYR A 63 7.46 -9.39 5.17
C TYR A 63 5.95 -9.07 5.15
N LEU A 64 5.62 -7.79 4.98
CA LEU A 64 4.40 -7.48 4.23
C LEU A 64 4.52 -8.15 2.87
N ASP A 65 3.41 -8.61 2.28
CA ASP A 65 3.40 -8.72 0.83
C ASP A 65 3.62 -7.30 0.30
N VAL A 66 4.85 -7.01 -0.12
CA VAL A 66 5.29 -5.68 -0.52
C VAL A 66 4.63 -5.21 -1.81
N THR A 67 3.77 -6.04 -2.41
CA THR A 67 3.06 -5.72 -3.64
C THR A 67 1.62 -5.27 -3.30
N PRO A 68 1.39 -3.97 -3.04
CA PRO A 68 0.05 -3.45 -2.84
C PRO A 68 -0.86 -3.74 -4.04
N LYS A 69 -2.06 -4.24 -3.79
CA LYS A 69 -3.11 -4.37 -4.81
C LYS A 69 -3.92 -3.10 -4.90
N PHE A 70 -4.19 -2.65 -6.13
CA PHE A 70 -4.96 -1.44 -6.37
C PHE A 70 -6.24 -1.76 -7.13
N TYR A 71 -7.33 -1.09 -6.75
CA TYR A 71 -8.63 -1.21 -7.37
C TYR A 71 -9.16 0.18 -7.69
N LEU A 72 -9.64 0.37 -8.92
CA LEU A 72 -10.41 1.55 -9.28
C LEU A 72 -11.87 1.36 -8.86
N LYS A 73 -12.44 2.35 -8.19
CA LYS A 73 -13.85 2.37 -7.80
C LYS A 73 -14.70 3.04 -8.88
N ASN A 74 -15.87 2.47 -9.12
CA ASN A 74 -16.93 3.08 -9.93
C ASN A 74 -18.29 2.65 -9.38
N SER A 75 -18.91 3.51 -8.57
CA SER A 75 -20.12 3.17 -7.82
C SER A 75 -19.86 1.92 -6.95
N ASP A 76 -20.64 0.86 -7.11
CA ASP A 76 -20.49 -0.41 -6.38
C ASP A 76 -19.52 -1.39 -7.06
N GLU A 77 -18.97 -1.03 -8.23
CA GLU A 77 -18.00 -1.86 -8.95
C GLU A 77 -16.57 -1.51 -8.57
N HIS A 78 -15.77 -2.55 -8.32
CA HIS A 78 -14.33 -2.44 -8.16
C HIS A 78 -13.62 -3.26 -9.24
N ILE A 79 -12.62 -2.66 -9.88
CA ILE A 79 -11.79 -3.36 -10.85
C ILE A 79 -10.37 -3.40 -10.35
N GLU A 80 -9.87 -4.61 -10.15
CA GLU A 80 -8.46 -4.83 -9.83
C GLU A 80 -7.57 -4.38 -10.99
N ILE A 81 -6.59 -3.55 -10.66
CA ILE A 81 -5.51 -3.19 -11.58
C ILE A 81 -4.47 -4.31 -11.52
N ASN A 82 -4.18 -4.90 -12.68
CA ASN A 82 -3.11 -5.87 -12.81
C ASN A 82 -1.77 -5.17 -12.53
N GLN A 83 -1.00 -5.75 -11.61
CA GLN A 83 0.29 -5.21 -11.16
C GLN A 83 1.27 -4.95 -12.29
N VAL A 84 1.31 -5.81 -13.30
CA VAL A 84 2.20 -5.67 -14.47
C VAL A 84 1.92 -4.37 -15.22
N TYR A 85 0.67 -3.91 -15.21
CA TYR A 85 0.26 -2.71 -15.93
C TYR A 85 0.23 -1.47 -15.07
N LEU A 86 0.32 -1.59 -13.75
CA LEU A 86 0.10 -0.48 -12.82
C LEU A 86 1.13 0.65 -13.00
N LYS A 87 2.43 0.36 -12.91
CA LYS A 87 3.48 1.38 -13.05
C LYS A 87 3.48 2.00 -14.46
N PRO A 88 3.44 1.21 -15.56
CA PRO A 88 3.32 1.78 -16.90
C PRO A 88 2.06 2.61 -17.10
N PHE A 89 0.92 2.19 -16.56
CA PHE A 89 -0.34 2.91 -16.65
C PHE A 89 -0.25 4.30 -15.98
N LEU A 90 0.41 4.37 -14.83
CA LEU A 90 0.67 5.62 -14.12
C LEU A 90 1.85 6.42 -14.70
N SER A 91 2.49 5.92 -15.76
CA SER A 91 3.69 6.50 -16.36
C SER A 91 4.84 6.68 -15.37
N ILE A 92 4.98 5.73 -14.43
CA ILE A 92 6.08 5.71 -13.46
C ILE A 92 7.31 5.11 -14.13
N ASP A 93 8.43 5.84 -14.12
CA ASP A 93 9.72 5.32 -14.56
C ASP A 93 10.22 4.25 -13.58
N GLU A 94 10.48 3.04 -14.09
CA GLU A 94 10.86 1.90 -13.28
C GLU A 94 12.20 2.11 -12.58
N LYS A 95 13.18 2.72 -13.26
CA LYS A 95 14.52 2.94 -12.68
C LYS A 95 14.48 4.01 -11.60
N GLU A 96 13.71 5.09 -11.79
CA GLU A 96 13.52 6.10 -10.75
C GLU A 96 12.83 5.50 -9.52
N PHE A 97 11.78 4.70 -9.74
CA PHE A 97 11.06 4.04 -8.65
C PHE A 97 11.97 3.09 -7.86
N GLU A 98 12.73 2.24 -8.54
CA GLU A 98 13.68 1.31 -7.91
C GLU A 98 14.77 2.05 -7.13
N ALA A 99 15.36 3.09 -7.72
CA ALA A 99 16.38 3.90 -7.08
C ALA A 99 15.84 4.54 -5.80
N TYR A 100 14.62 5.08 -5.83
CA TYR A 100 13.97 5.66 -4.66
C TYR A 100 13.72 4.62 -3.56
N CYS A 101 13.26 3.42 -3.91
CA CYS A 101 13.07 2.35 -2.93
C CYS A 101 14.38 1.93 -2.28
N LEU A 102 15.45 1.78 -3.06
CA LEU A 102 16.79 1.42 -2.56
C LEU A 102 17.40 2.49 -1.66
N GLU A 103 17.26 3.76 -2.04
CA GLU A 103 17.77 4.89 -1.25
C GLU A 103 17.06 5.00 0.10
N ASN A 104 15.71 4.92 0.12
CA ASN A 104 14.95 5.00 1.36
C ASN A 104 15.23 3.82 2.29
N TYR A 105 15.44 2.62 1.75
CA TYR A 105 15.87 1.47 2.52
C TYR A 105 17.23 1.73 3.19
N ASN A 106 18.26 2.10 2.42
CA ASN A 106 19.61 2.25 2.95
C ASN A 106 19.76 3.39 3.96
N ASN A 107 19.13 4.54 3.71
CA ASN A 107 19.33 5.73 4.53
C ASN A 107 18.50 5.73 5.82
N ARG A 108 17.31 5.12 5.81
CA ARG A 108 16.37 5.21 6.94
C ARG A 108 16.34 3.96 7.81
N PHE A 109 16.51 2.78 7.22
CA PHE A 109 16.45 1.52 7.97
C PHE A 109 17.72 1.27 8.77
N LEU A 110 18.89 1.52 8.19
CA LEU A 110 20.17 1.18 8.83
C LEU A 110 20.57 2.15 9.95
N TYR A 111 19.95 3.33 10.04
CA TYR A 111 20.48 4.45 10.83
C TYR A 111 19.48 5.14 11.77
N SER A 112 18.23 4.67 11.90
CA SER A 112 17.23 5.27 12.79
C SER A 112 16.80 4.33 13.94
N ASP A 113 16.92 4.81 15.17
CA ASP A 113 16.56 4.08 16.39
C ASP A 113 15.05 3.77 16.48
N ASP A 114 14.19 4.64 15.92
CA ASP A 114 12.72 4.48 15.93
C ASP A 114 12.23 3.27 15.10
N PHE A 115 13.04 2.81 14.15
CA PHE A 115 12.73 1.67 13.27
C PHE A 115 13.48 0.38 13.67
N ASN A 116 14.36 0.46 14.67
CA ASN A 116 15.09 -0.68 15.23
C ASN A 116 14.41 -1.29 16.47
N ASP A 117 13.17 -0.87 16.76
CA ASP A 117 12.37 -1.45 17.85
C ASP A 117 12.06 -2.93 17.56
N LYS A 118 12.60 -3.82 18.40
CA LYS A 118 12.48 -5.29 18.23
C LYS A 118 11.04 -5.79 18.35
N ASP A 119 10.17 -5.04 19.02
CA ASP A 119 8.78 -5.46 19.21
C ASP A 119 7.93 -5.17 17.97
N LYS A 120 8.24 -4.11 17.22
CA LYS A 120 7.41 -3.59 16.13
C LYS A 120 8.06 -3.75 14.74
N GLY A 121 9.39 -3.79 14.70
CA GLY A 121 10.26 -4.01 13.54
C GLY A 121 9.87 -3.25 12.28
N THR A 122 9.87 -3.95 11.14
CA THR A 122 9.74 -3.38 9.78
C THR A 122 8.37 -2.79 9.46
N ILE A 123 7.38 -2.96 10.33
CA ILE A 123 6.01 -2.47 10.12
C ILE A 123 5.97 -0.94 10.02
N TYR A 124 6.68 -0.24 10.90
CA TYR A 124 6.74 1.22 10.88
C TYR A 124 7.35 1.77 9.60
N TYR A 125 8.47 1.17 9.18
CA TYR A 125 9.10 1.53 7.91
C TYR A 125 8.13 1.34 6.76
N SER A 126 7.38 0.26 6.77
CA SER A 126 6.47 -0.07 5.68
C SER A 126 5.28 0.89 5.61
N LEU A 127 4.69 1.25 6.75
CA LEU A 127 3.63 2.25 6.82
C LEU A 127 4.14 3.63 6.38
N TYR A 128 5.34 4.01 6.81
CA TYR A 128 5.96 5.27 6.40
C TYR A 128 6.28 5.30 4.90
N SER A 129 6.89 4.23 4.38
CA SER A 129 7.22 4.10 2.96
C SER A 129 5.98 4.12 2.10
N LEU A 130 4.90 3.47 2.55
CA LEU A 130 3.61 3.54 1.89
C LEU A 130 3.12 4.99 1.84
N ASN A 131 3.20 5.77 2.93
CA ASN A 131 2.79 7.18 2.94
C ASN A 131 3.46 7.97 1.80
N GLU A 132 4.79 7.86 1.69
CA GLU A 132 5.54 8.58 0.67
C GLU A 132 5.26 8.06 -0.75
N ILE A 133 5.18 6.73 -0.92
CA ILE A 133 4.87 6.12 -2.21
C ILE A 133 3.48 6.57 -2.71
N LEU A 134 2.49 6.61 -1.83
CA LEU A 134 1.14 7.08 -2.15
C LEU A 134 1.14 8.55 -2.61
N LEU A 135 1.89 9.40 -1.91
CA LEU A 135 1.99 10.83 -2.20
C LEU A 135 2.80 11.11 -3.48
N LYS A 136 3.85 10.34 -3.75
CA LYS A 136 4.77 10.59 -4.87
C LYS A 136 4.34 9.92 -6.17
N TYR A 137 3.97 8.64 -6.11
CA TYR A 137 3.79 7.82 -7.32
C TYR A 137 2.33 7.49 -7.62
N TYR A 138 1.47 7.40 -6.61
CA TYR A 138 0.08 7.00 -6.79
C TYR A 138 -0.92 8.16 -6.67
N TYR A 139 -0.43 9.40 -6.53
CA TYR A 139 -1.25 10.60 -6.34
C TYR A 139 -2.39 10.73 -7.36
N ASP A 140 -2.07 10.56 -8.64
CA ASP A 140 -3.03 10.70 -9.74
C ASP A 140 -4.16 9.65 -9.67
N LEU A 141 -3.87 8.45 -9.18
CA LEU A 141 -4.86 7.39 -8.97
C LEU A 141 -5.82 7.78 -7.84
N PHE A 142 -5.28 8.22 -6.70
CA PHE A 142 -6.09 8.62 -5.54
C PHE A 142 -6.88 9.91 -5.74
N LYS A 143 -6.45 10.79 -6.65
CA LYS A 143 -7.22 12.01 -7.02
C LYS A 143 -8.21 11.78 -8.16
N GLY A 144 -8.37 10.54 -8.62
CA GLY A 144 -9.35 10.20 -9.66
C GLY A 144 -9.01 10.76 -11.05
N LYS A 145 -7.73 11.10 -11.31
CA LYS A 145 -7.30 11.57 -12.63
C LYS A 145 -7.37 10.47 -13.69
N TYR A 146 -7.25 9.22 -13.25
CA TYR A 146 -7.41 8.04 -14.08
C TYR A 146 -8.72 7.33 -13.74
N SER A 147 -9.48 6.98 -14.78
CA SER A 147 -10.72 6.24 -14.68
C SER A 147 -10.55 4.77 -15.07
N ILE A 148 -11.58 3.98 -14.81
CA ILE A 148 -11.70 2.60 -15.31
C ILE A 148 -11.57 2.54 -16.84
N ILE A 149 -12.11 3.52 -17.56
CA ILE A 149 -12.05 3.56 -19.02
C ILE A 149 -10.61 3.75 -19.49
N ASP A 150 -9.85 4.62 -18.83
CA ASP A 150 -8.44 4.86 -19.14
C ASP A 150 -7.62 3.58 -18.94
N TYR A 151 -7.81 2.92 -17.80
CA TYR A 151 -7.12 1.68 -17.48
C TYR A 151 -7.44 0.55 -18.47
N ARG A 152 -8.72 0.37 -18.82
CA ARG A 152 -9.15 -0.62 -19.83
C ARG A 152 -8.59 -0.32 -21.21
N THR A 153 -8.51 0.96 -21.58
CA THR A 153 -7.93 1.37 -22.87
C THR A 153 -6.42 1.11 -22.90
N PHE A 154 -5.72 1.42 -21.81
CA PHE A 154 -4.30 1.15 -21.66
C PHE A 154 -3.99 -0.35 -21.75
N SER A 155 -4.63 -1.16 -20.91
CA SER A 155 -4.37 -2.60 -20.81
C SER A 155 -4.60 -3.35 -22.12
N LYS A 156 -5.62 -2.97 -22.91
CA LYS A 156 -5.87 -3.56 -24.23
C LYS A 156 -4.76 -3.32 -25.26
N ARG A 157 -3.97 -2.24 -25.11
CA ARG A 157 -2.87 -1.92 -26.03
C ARG A 157 -1.60 -2.74 -25.74
N GLN A 158 -1.53 -3.37 -24.58
CA GLN A 158 -0.37 -4.14 -24.11
C GLN A 158 -0.49 -5.65 -24.43
N ILE A 159 -1.61 -6.07 -25.04
CA ILE A 159 -1.89 -7.44 -25.51
C ILE A 159 -1.64 -7.48 -27.02
#